data_AF-A0A534VIN7-F1
#
_entry.id   AF-A0A534VIN7-F1
#
_cell.length_a   1.000
_cell.length_b   1.000
_cell.length_c   1.000
_cell.angle_alpha   90.00
_cell.angle_beta   90.00
_cell.angle_gamma   90.00
#
_symmetry.space_group_name_H-M   'P 1'
#
loop_
_entity.id
_entity.type
_entity.pdbx_description
1 polymer ?
#
loop_
_entity_poly.entity_id
_entity_poly.type
_entity_poly.pdbx_seq_one_letter_code
_entity_poly.pdbx_strand_id
1 'polypeptide(L)'
;MAGAEGAAGDVMEIQMGPSHPASHGTIKFNLRLDGETIVDVEVEIGYLHRGFEKMCEQGTWNHCFPYADRLNYASPILNNVGFALAVEKLAGVTAPERCQYIRVIGGEISRLTDHLTCLGMAANELGAISAGFYMLEAREFLYDLVEAMTGARLTVTYCRLGGVMKDLPADMKERTAAALKQVRRILTDCDRLLSRNRIFFDRMVGIGTLSRADAISYGLTGPLLRATGVPYDVRKAEPYLVYDRIDFS
;
A
#
# COMPACT_ATOMS: atom_id res chain seq x y z
N MET A 1 -28.40 -2.35 52.52
CA MET A 1 -27.07 -1.86 52.16
C MET A 1 -27.04 -1.67 50.66
N ALA A 2 -27.05 -0.40 50.24
CA ALA A 2 -26.96 0.00 48.85
C ALA A 2 -25.55 -0.33 48.32
N GLY A 3 -25.48 -1.03 47.20
CA GLY A 3 -24.25 -1.28 46.44
C GLY A 3 -24.45 -0.75 45.04
N ALA A 4 -23.97 0.47 44.83
CA ALA A 4 -23.89 1.26 43.59
C ALA A 4 -24.19 0.52 42.28
N GLU A 5 -25.40 0.72 41.73
CA GLU A 5 -25.60 0.75 40.28
C GLU A 5 -24.88 2.01 39.78
N GLY A 6 -23.62 1.86 39.37
CA GLY A 6 -22.94 2.88 38.58
C GLY A 6 -23.76 3.12 37.33
N ALA A 7 -24.19 4.36 37.10
CA ALA A 7 -24.93 4.76 35.92
C ALA A 7 -24.23 4.20 34.67
N ALA A 8 -24.85 3.23 33.99
CA ALA A 8 -24.42 2.80 32.69
C ALA A 8 -24.52 4.03 31.78
N GLY A 9 -23.38 4.58 31.34
CA GLY A 9 -23.39 5.64 30.34
C GLY A 9 -24.21 5.18 29.14
N ASP A 10 -25.05 6.06 28.59
CA ASP A 10 -25.86 5.77 27.42
C ASP A 10 -24.94 5.53 26.22
N VAL A 11 -24.56 4.26 26.01
CA VAL A 11 -23.73 3.86 24.87
C VAL A 11 -24.53 4.09 23.59
N MET A 12 -24.03 4.95 22.73
CA MET A 12 -24.63 5.29 21.45
C MET A 12 -24.04 4.39 20.35
N GLU A 13 -24.91 3.85 19.50
CA GLU A 13 -24.50 3.11 18.31
C GLU A 13 -24.56 4.02 17.08
N ILE A 14 -23.44 4.13 16.36
CA ILE A 14 -23.34 4.91 15.12
C ILE A 14 -22.84 3.99 14.01
N GLN A 15 -23.51 4.03 12.86
CA GLN A 15 -23.05 3.39 11.64
C GLN A 15 -22.36 4.40 10.74
N MET A 16 -21.09 4.15 10.41
CA MET A 16 -20.28 4.99 9.54
C MET A 16 -19.89 4.21 8.28
N GLY A 17 -20.32 4.68 7.11
CA GLY A 17 -20.12 3.99 5.83
C GLY A 17 -21.40 3.32 5.30
N PRO A 18 -21.33 2.54 4.21
CA PRO A 18 -20.12 2.18 3.45
C PRO A 18 -19.59 3.30 2.55
N SER A 19 -20.33 4.40 2.42
CA SER A 19 -19.92 5.59 1.65
C SER A 19 -19.60 6.74 2.60
N HIS A 20 -18.32 6.89 2.94
CA HIS A 20 -17.82 8.01 3.73
C HIS A 20 -16.43 8.43 3.25
N PRO A 21 -16.10 9.74 3.14
CA PRO A 21 -14.79 10.19 2.62
C PRO A 21 -13.58 9.56 3.33
N ALA A 22 -13.66 9.38 4.64
CA ALA A 22 -12.61 8.78 5.48
C ALA A 22 -12.50 7.24 5.43
N SER A 23 -13.29 6.57 4.59
CA SER A 23 -13.24 5.10 4.47
C SER A 23 -12.35 4.60 3.33
N HIS A 24 -11.84 5.52 2.49
CA HIS A 24 -10.95 5.26 1.35
C HIS A 24 -11.28 3.97 0.56
N GLY A 25 -12.56 3.75 0.30
CA GLY A 25 -13.08 2.51 -0.26
C GLY A 25 -14.51 2.28 0.20
N THR A 26 -14.91 1.01 0.28
CA THR A 26 -16.23 0.59 0.75
C THR A 26 -16.09 -0.28 1.98
N ILE A 27 -16.03 0.38 3.14
CA ILE A 27 -15.95 -0.25 4.47
C ILE A 27 -17.01 0.39 5.34
N LYS A 28 -17.70 -0.42 6.13
CA LYS A 28 -18.68 0.05 7.11
C LYS A 28 -18.17 -0.26 8.52
N PHE A 29 -18.26 0.74 9.39
CA PHE A 29 -17.92 0.65 10.80
C PHE A 29 -19.21 0.79 11.62
N ASN A 30 -19.54 -0.22 12.42
CA ASN A 30 -20.55 -0.13 13.46
C ASN A 30 -19.83 0.23 14.76
N LEU A 31 -19.94 1.49 15.16
CA LEU A 31 -19.23 2.06 16.31
C LEU A 31 -20.15 2.07 17.53
N ARG A 32 -19.63 1.67 18.68
CA ARG A 32 -20.25 1.85 19.99
C ARG A 32 -19.47 2.90 20.76
N LEU A 33 -20.12 4.00 21.09
CA LEU A 33 -19.50 5.19 21.66
C LEU A 33 -20.05 5.47 23.06
N ASP A 34 -19.15 5.75 24.00
CA ASP A 34 -19.49 6.38 25.29
C ASP A 34 -18.96 7.82 25.25
N GLY A 35 -19.86 8.77 24.96
CA GLY A 35 -19.49 10.14 24.62
C GLY A 35 -18.59 10.22 23.38
N GLU A 36 -17.33 10.62 23.58
CA GLU A 36 -16.30 10.71 22.53
C GLU A 36 -15.39 9.47 22.47
N THR A 37 -15.55 8.52 23.40
CA THR A 37 -14.68 7.33 23.50
C THR A 37 -15.29 6.16 22.73
N ILE A 38 -14.49 5.55 21.85
CA ILE A 38 -14.86 4.29 21.18
C ILE A 38 -14.70 3.15 22.19
N VAL A 39 -15.80 2.49 22.51
CA VAL A 39 -15.83 1.30 23.39
C VAL A 39 -15.65 0.03 22.58
N ASP A 40 -16.28 -0.04 21.42
CA ASP A 40 -16.22 -1.18 20.51
C ASP A 40 -16.43 -0.74 19.07
N VAL A 41 -15.85 -1.50 18.13
CA VAL A 41 -16.00 -1.30 16.70
C VAL A 41 -16.08 -2.63 15.98
N GLU A 42 -17.22 -2.86 15.33
CA GLU A 42 -17.38 -3.96 14.39
C GLU A 42 -17.17 -3.44 12.97
N VAL A 43 -16.23 -4.04 12.24
CA VAL A 43 -15.88 -3.65 10.88
C VAL A 43 -16.50 -4.62 9.89
N GLU A 44 -17.49 -4.14 9.13
CA GLU A 44 -18.09 -4.88 8.03
C GLU A 44 -17.29 -4.64 6.74
N ILE A 45 -16.67 -5.70 6.23
CA ILE A 45 -15.95 -5.73 4.95
C ILE A 45 -16.70 -6.57 3.92
N GLY A 46 -16.22 -6.56 2.66
CA GLY A 46 -16.74 -7.43 1.60
C GLY A 46 -17.60 -6.73 0.56
N TYR A 47 -17.89 -5.43 0.71
CA TYR A 47 -18.58 -4.63 -0.32
C TYR A 47 -17.83 -4.56 -1.65
N LEU A 48 -16.51 -4.78 -1.65
CA LEU A 48 -15.67 -4.89 -2.86
C LEU A 48 -15.30 -6.35 -3.21
N HIS A 49 -15.86 -7.33 -2.51
CA HIS A 49 -15.61 -8.74 -2.81
C HIS A 49 -16.22 -9.09 -4.17
N ARG A 50 -15.38 -9.56 -5.10
CA ARG A 50 -15.76 -9.89 -6.47
C ARG A 50 -15.47 -11.33 -6.86
N GLY A 51 -15.16 -12.20 -5.88
CA GLY A 51 -14.83 -13.61 -6.12
C GLY A 51 -13.64 -13.81 -7.07
N PHE A 52 -12.60 -12.97 -6.99
CA PHE A 52 -11.44 -13.06 -7.89
C PHE A 52 -10.77 -14.43 -7.88
N GLU A 53 -10.63 -15.04 -6.70
CA GLU A 53 -10.08 -16.39 -6.55
C GLU A 53 -10.91 -17.41 -7.34
N LYS A 54 -12.24 -17.34 -7.23
CA LYS A 54 -13.14 -18.24 -7.97
C LYS A 54 -13.06 -18.05 -9.48
N MET A 55 -12.90 -16.82 -9.94
CA MET A 55 -12.71 -16.53 -11.36
C MET A 55 -11.36 -17.03 -11.88
N CYS A 56 -10.31 -17.01 -11.05
CA CYS A 56 -9.00 -17.53 -11.41
C CYS A 56 -9.01 -19.06 -11.62
N GLU A 57 -9.87 -19.80 -10.93
CA GLU A 57 -10.03 -21.26 -11.14
C GLU A 57 -10.50 -21.63 -12.56
N GLN A 58 -11.22 -20.73 -13.23
CA GLN A 58 -11.75 -20.99 -14.58
C GLN A 58 -10.75 -20.68 -15.69
N GLY A 59 -9.69 -19.94 -15.37
CA GLY A 59 -8.71 -19.43 -16.32
C GLY A 59 -7.41 -20.22 -16.32
N THR A 60 -6.56 -19.92 -17.31
CA THR A 60 -5.15 -20.31 -17.23
C THR A 60 -4.41 -19.33 -16.32
N TRP A 61 -3.21 -19.70 -15.87
CA TRP A 61 -2.35 -18.81 -15.07
C TRP A 61 -2.15 -17.43 -15.71
N ASN A 62 -2.07 -17.35 -17.05
CA ASN A 62 -1.92 -16.08 -17.76
C ASN A 62 -3.17 -15.18 -17.71
N HIS A 63 -4.37 -15.77 -17.59
CA HIS A 63 -5.62 -15.03 -17.41
C HIS A 63 -5.78 -14.44 -16.01
N CYS A 64 -4.95 -14.88 -15.05
CA CYS A 64 -5.03 -14.43 -13.66
C CYS A 64 -4.33 -13.06 -13.42
N PHE A 65 -3.37 -12.66 -14.27
CA PHE A 65 -2.63 -11.40 -14.08
C PHE A 65 -3.51 -10.14 -14.00
N PRO A 66 -4.52 -9.95 -14.87
CA PRO A 66 -5.42 -8.80 -14.74
C PRO A 66 -6.20 -8.76 -13.43
N TYR A 67 -6.42 -9.90 -12.77
CA TYR A 67 -7.03 -9.94 -11.43
C TYR A 67 -6.00 -9.59 -10.35
N ALA A 68 -4.77 -10.09 -10.46
CA ALA A 68 -3.67 -9.74 -9.56
C ALA A 68 -3.38 -8.22 -9.55
N ASP A 69 -3.40 -7.56 -10.72
CA ASP A 69 -3.28 -6.10 -10.86
C ASP A 69 -4.30 -5.32 -10.00
N ARG A 70 -5.49 -5.91 -9.78
CA ARG A 70 -6.63 -5.26 -9.13
C ARG A 70 -6.76 -5.56 -7.64
N LEU A 71 -5.84 -6.34 -7.06
CA LEU A 71 -5.83 -6.63 -5.63
C LEU A 71 -5.43 -5.39 -4.82
N ASN A 72 -4.26 -4.83 -5.12
CA ASN A 72 -3.86 -3.49 -4.71
C ASN A 72 -3.67 -2.61 -5.96
N TYR A 73 -4.64 -1.72 -6.19
CA TYR A 73 -4.64 -0.84 -7.37
C TYR A 73 -3.55 0.24 -7.33
N ALA A 74 -2.93 0.51 -6.18
CA ALA A 74 -1.86 1.51 -6.06
C ALA A 74 -0.47 0.95 -6.42
N SER A 75 -0.28 -0.38 -6.32
CA SER A 75 0.98 -1.07 -6.64
C SER A 75 0.78 -2.33 -7.51
N PRO A 76 0.20 -2.20 -8.71
CA PRO A 76 -0.20 -3.34 -9.55
C PRO A 76 1.00 -4.22 -10.00
N ILE A 77 2.18 -3.61 -10.24
CA ILE A 77 3.38 -4.37 -10.65
C ILE A 77 3.84 -5.31 -9.54
N LEU A 78 3.76 -4.90 -8.27
CA LEU A 78 4.17 -5.74 -7.13
C LEU A 78 3.25 -6.96 -6.99
N ASN A 79 1.94 -6.79 -7.14
CA ASN A 79 0.99 -7.92 -7.09
C ASN A 79 1.29 -8.92 -8.20
N ASN A 80 1.53 -8.42 -9.42
CA ASN A 80 1.90 -9.22 -10.57
C ASN A 80 3.21 -10.00 -10.36
N VAL A 81 4.21 -9.36 -9.74
CA VAL A 81 5.49 -10.01 -9.41
C VAL A 81 5.26 -11.10 -8.37
N GLY A 82 4.48 -10.84 -7.32
CA GLY A 82 4.14 -11.84 -6.30
C GLY A 82 3.46 -13.08 -6.90
N PHE A 83 2.47 -12.86 -7.77
CA PHE A 83 1.79 -13.96 -8.47
C PHE A 83 2.73 -14.71 -9.43
N ALA A 84 3.52 -14.00 -10.23
CA ALA A 84 4.48 -14.62 -11.15
C ALA A 84 5.50 -15.48 -10.41
N LEU A 85 6.07 -14.99 -9.30
CA LEU A 85 7.05 -15.72 -8.50
C LEU A 85 6.47 -17.01 -7.91
N ALA A 86 5.22 -16.98 -7.45
CA ALA A 86 4.55 -18.17 -6.93
C ALA A 86 4.40 -19.25 -8.01
N VAL A 87 3.94 -18.89 -9.21
CA VAL A 87 3.76 -19.82 -10.32
C VAL A 87 5.10 -20.29 -10.89
N GLU A 88 6.09 -19.41 -11.00
CA GLU A 88 7.46 -19.73 -11.44
C GLU A 88 8.14 -20.73 -10.49
N LYS A 89 7.96 -20.57 -9.17
CA LYS A 89 8.44 -21.51 -8.15
C LYS A 89 7.79 -22.88 -8.29
N LEU A 90 6.47 -22.95 -8.57
CA LEU A 90 5.76 -24.20 -8.82
C LEU A 90 6.23 -24.89 -10.11
N ALA A 91 6.53 -24.13 -11.16
CA ALA A 91 6.97 -24.64 -12.44
C ALA A 91 8.48 -24.97 -12.49
N GLY A 92 9.26 -24.57 -11.48
CA GLY A 92 10.72 -24.70 -11.47
C GLY A 92 11.42 -23.82 -12.52
N VAL A 93 10.80 -22.70 -12.94
CA VAL A 93 11.33 -21.80 -13.97
C VAL A 93 11.92 -20.55 -13.30
N THR A 94 13.08 -20.11 -13.77
CA THR A 94 13.69 -18.84 -13.34
C THR A 94 13.68 -17.84 -14.49
N ALA A 95 13.18 -16.63 -14.24
CA ALA A 95 13.18 -15.57 -15.23
C ALA A 95 14.61 -15.12 -15.58
N PRO A 96 14.89 -14.68 -16.83
CA PRO A 96 16.19 -14.13 -17.21
C PRO A 96 16.61 -12.96 -16.33
N GLU A 97 17.91 -12.81 -16.07
CA GLU A 97 18.46 -11.79 -15.16
C GLU A 97 17.97 -10.37 -15.47
N ARG A 98 17.97 -9.98 -16.77
CA ARG A 98 17.43 -8.68 -17.20
C ARG A 98 15.98 -8.47 -16.77
N CYS A 99 15.14 -9.50 -16.89
CA CYS A 99 13.74 -9.44 -16.47
C CYS A 99 13.62 -9.28 -14.95
N GLN A 100 14.52 -9.89 -14.17
CA GLN A 100 14.54 -9.75 -12.71
C GLN A 100 14.84 -8.31 -12.29
N TYR A 101 15.86 -7.67 -12.90
CA TYR A 101 16.16 -6.25 -12.67
C TYR A 101 14.98 -5.34 -13.04
N ILE A 102 14.33 -5.57 -14.19
CA ILE A 102 13.17 -4.79 -14.62
C ILE A 102 12.01 -4.92 -13.60
N ARG A 103 11.75 -6.14 -13.11
CA ARG A 103 10.73 -6.39 -12.08
C ARG A 103 11.04 -5.66 -10.77
N VAL A 104 12.31 -5.63 -10.35
CA VAL A 104 12.73 -4.87 -9.16
C VAL A 104 12.56 -3.37 -9.36
N ILE A 105 12.99 -2.82 -10.51
CA ILE A 105 12.83 -1.40 -10.82
C ILE A 105 11.34 -1.00 -10.83
N GLY A 106 10.51 -1.75 -11.56
CA GLY A 106 9.06 -1.50 -11.60
C GLY A 106 8.37 -1.69 -10.24
N GLY A 107 8.86 -2.65 -9.45
CA GLY A 107 8.39 -2.91 -8.10
C GLY A 107 8.69 -1.76 -7.14
N GLU A 108 9.91 -1.19 -7.19
CA GLU A 108 10.26 -0.05 -6.35
C GLU A 108 9.58 1.25 -6.80
N ILE A 109 9.36 1.46 -8.11
CA ILE A 109 8.48 2.55 -8.59
C ILE A 109 7.07 2.39 -8.03
N SER A 110 6.51 1.17 -8.07
CA SER A 110 5.19 0.88 -7.51
C SER A 110 5.13 1.03 -5.99
N ARG A 111 6.23 0.73 -5.28
CA ARG A 111 6.33 0.96 -3.84
C ARG A 111 6.28 2.46 -3.51
N LEU A 112 6.98 3.28 -4.28
CA LEU A 112 6.96 4.73 -4.13
C LEU A 112 5.56 5.29 -4.40
N THR A 113 4.86 4.84 -5.45
CA THR A 113 3.49 5.29 -5.73
C THR A 113 2.51 4.91 -4.63
N ASP A 114 2.66 3.71 -4.06
CA ASP A 114 1.82 3.23 -2.96
C ASP A 114 2.02 4.09 -1.70
N HIS A 115 3.28 4.33 -1.31
CA HIS A 115 3.59 5.19 -0.16
C HIS A 115 3.13 6.64 -0.35
N LEU A 116 3.31 7.22 -1.54
CA LEU A 116 2.82 8.58 -1.84
C LEU A 116 1.29 8.65 -1.76
N THR A 117 0.58 7.61 -2.22
CA THR A 117 -0.88 7.53 -2.12
C THR A 117 -1.30 7.45 -0.64
N CYS A 118 -0.70 6.54 0.12
CA CYS A 118 -1.01 6.33 1.53
C CYS A 118 -0.76 7.60 2.36
N LEU A 119 0.44 8.19 2.23
CA LEU A 119 0.81 9.42 2.97
C LEU A 119 -0.03 10.62 2.52
N GLY A 120 -0.30 10.75 1.22
CA GLY A 120 -1.08 11.85 0.67
C GLY A 120 -2.53 11.83 1.15
N MET A 121 -3.14 10.64 1.20
CA MET A 121 -4.49 10.46 1.72
C MET A 121 -4.54 10.67 3.24
N ALA A 122 -3.60 10.10 3.99
CA ALA A 122 -3.51 10.32 5.44
C ALA A 122 -3.36 11.81 5.80
N ALA A 123 -2.54 12.56 5.06
CA ALA A 123 -2.40 14.01 5.25
C ALA A 123 -3.72 14.74 4.97
N ASN A 124 -4.46 14.34 3.93
CA ASN A 124 -5.74 14.94 3.57
C ASN A 124 -6.81 14.72 4.65
N GLU A 125 -6.91 13.50 5.20
CA GLU A 125 -7.86 13.16 6.28
C GLU A 125 -7.60 13.94 7.58
N LEU A 126 -6.34 14.29 7.85
CA LEU A 126 -5.96 15.14 8.96
C LEU A 126 -6.18 16.64 8.70
N GLY A 127 -6.65 16.99 7.50
CA GLY A 127 -6.95 18.37 7.07
C GLY A 127 -5.82 19.07 6.33
N ALA A 128 -4.67 18.42 6.10
CA ALA A 128 -3.54 18.98 5.35
C ALA A 128 -3.70 18.76 3.83
N ILE A 129 -4.78 19.30 3.26
CA ILE A 129 -5.23 19.08 1.87
C ILE A 129 -4.13 19.41 0.85
N SER A 130 -3.40 20.52 1.04
CA SER A 130 -2.34 20.95 0.11
C SER A 130 -1.20 19.93 0.02
N ALA A 131 -0.76 19.39 1.17
CA ALA A 131 0.27 18.36 1.20
C ALA A 131 -0.21 17.07 0.51
N GLY A 132 -1.50 16.72 0.69
CA GLY A 132 -2.14 15.61 -0.03
C GLY A 132 -2.06 15.77 -1.55
N PHE A 133 -2.41 16.96 -2.08
CA PHE A 133 -2.32 17.22 -3.53
C PHE A 133 -0.88 17.20 -4.06
N TYR A 134 0.08 17.72 -3.30
CA TYR A 134 1.49 17.66 -3.68
C TYR A 134 1.98 16.21 -3.79
N MET A 135 1.62 15.34 -2.83
CA MET A 135 1.97 13.92 -2.91
C MET A 135 1.30 13.20 -4.09
N LEU A 136 0.07 13.58 -4.45
CA LEU A 136 -0.59 13.08 -5.66
C LEU A 136 0.10 13.57 -6.94
N GLU A 137 0.54 14.83 -7.01
CA GLU A 137 1.35 15.33 -8.13
C GLU A 137 2.66 14.53 -8.26
N ALA A 138 3.35 14.28 -7.13
CA ALA A 138 4.55 13.46 -7.11
C ALA A 138 4.30 12.04 -7.67
N ARG A 139 3.14 11.45 -7.35
CA ARG A 139 2.71 10.15 -7.87
C ARG A 139 2.49 10.18 -9.38
N GLU A 140 1.96 11.26 -9.95
CA GLU A 140 1.73 11.35 -11.40
C GLU A 140 3.03 11.24 -12.20
N PHE A 141 4.15 11.83 -11.74
CA PHE A 141 5.46 11.66 -12.39
C PHE A 141 5.92 10.20 -12.42
N LEU A 142 5.57 9.41 -11.40
CA LEU A 142 5.87 7.99 -11.37
C LEU A 142 4.91 7.18 -12.26
N TYR A 143 3.65 7.61 -12.37
CA TYR A 143 2.70 6.99 -13.29
C TYR A 143 3.06 7.20 -14.75
N ASP A 144 3.69 8.32 -15.10
CA ASP A 144 4.24 8.53 -16.45
C ASP A 144 5.38 7.53 -16.75
N LEU A 145 6.16 7.13 -15.74
CA LEU A 145 7.15 6.05 -15.88
C LEU A 145 6.47 4.69 -16.08
N VAL A 146 5.43 4.40 -15.30
CA VAL A 146 4.67 3.15 -15.43
C VAL A 146 3.99 3.07 -16.80
N GLU A 147 3.46 4.18 -17.30
CA GLU A 147 2.87 4.27 -18.64
C GLU A 147 3.93 4.04 -19.72
N ALA A 148 5.10 4.69 -19.62
CA ALA A 148 6.20 4.47 -20.56
C ALA A 148 6.66 2.99 -20.57
N MET A 149 6.73 2.36 -19.39
CA MET A 149 7.12 0.96 -19.25
C MET A 149 6.08 -0.02 -19.78
N THR A 150 4.79 0.21 -19.53
CA THR A 150 3.75 -0.82 -19.67
C THR A 150 2.74 -0.49 -20.76
N GLY A 151 2.52 0.79 -21.06
CA GLY A 151 1.47 1.31 -21.94
C GLY A 151 0.16 1.63 -21.22
N ALA A 152 0.08 1.40 -19.91
CA ALA A 152 -1.07 1.72 -19.09
C ALA A 152 -0.64 2.34 -17.75
N ARG A 153 -1.53 3.11 -17.11
CA ARG A 153 -1.22 3.82 -15.85
C ARG A 153 -1.54 3.01 -14.59
N LEU A 154 -2.63 2.24 -14.61
CA LEU A 154 -3.19 1.57 -13.42
C LEU A 154 -3.29 0.05 -13.56
N THR A 155 -3.84 -0.44 -14.68
CA THR A 155 -3.96 -1.89 -14.93
C THR A 155 -2.95 -2.29 -15.98
N VAL A 156 -1.77 -2.70 -15.51
CA VAL A 156 -0.56 -2.74 -16.34
C VAL A 156 -0.32 -4.09 -17.02
N THR A 157 -0.68 -5.19 -16.35
CA THR A 157 -0.51 -6.58 -16.81
C THR A 157 0.84 -6.82 -17.53
N TYR A 158 1.90 -6.24 -16.96
CA TYR A 158 3.21 -6.12 -17.59
C TYR A 158 4.13 -7.32 -17.26
N CYS A 159 4.05 -7.81 -16.02
CA CYS A 159 4.72 -9.04 -15.65
C CYS A 159 4.02 -10.23 -16.31
N ARG A 160 4.79 -11.21 -16.76
CA ARG A 160 4.30 -12.48 -17.30
C ARG A 160 5.11 -13.62 -16.70
N LEU A 161 4.58 -14.84 -16.77
CA LEU A 161 5.33 -16.02 -16.36
C LEU A 161 6.62 -16.13 -17.18
N GLY A 162 7.75 -16.28 -16.49
CA GLY A 162 9.08 -16.34 -17.09
C GLY A 162 9.75 -14.98 -17.34
N GLY A 163 9.10 -13.84 -17.08
CA GLY A 163 9.74 -12.53 -17.21
C GLY A 163 8.79 -11.33 -17.30
N VAL A 164 8.99 -10.50 -18.32
CA VAL A 164 8.20 -9.29 -18.58
C VAL A 164 7.73 -9.28 -20.03
N MET A 165 6.61 -8.59 -20.32
CA MET A 165 6.00 -8.58 -21.66
C MET A 165 6.88 -7.90 -22.71
N LYS A 166 7.48 -6.76 -22.36
CA LYS A 166 8.32 -5.96 -23.26
C LYS A 166 9.47 -5.34 -22.48
N ASP A 167 10.57 -5.07 -23.13
CA ASP A 167 11.72 -4.40 -22.50
C ASP A 167 11.42 -2.92 -22.20
N LEU A 168 12.25 -2.31 -21.36
CA LEU A 168 12.19 -0.88 -21.04
C LEU A 168 12.49 -0.03 -22.30
N PRO A 169 11.85 1.15 -22.45
CA PRO A 169 12.20 2.07 -23.51
C PRO A 169 13.63 2.62 -23.32
N ALA A 170 14.28 3.00 -24.42
CA ALA A 170 15.69 3.42 -24.40
C ALA A 170 15.97 4.66 -23.53
N ASP A 171 14.99 5.55 -23.40
CA ASP A 171 15.04 6.80 -22.63
C ASP A 171 14.57 6.65 -21.18
N MET A 172 14.33 5.42 -20.71
CA MET A 172 13.79 5.16 -19.38
C MET A 172 14.71 5.67 -18.26
N LYS A 173 16.02 5.62 -18.48
CA LYS A 173 17.02 6.05 -17.49
C LYS A 173 16.91 7.56 -17.24
N GLU A 174 16.87 8.35 -18.31
CA GLU A 174 16.77 9.81 -18.26
C GLU A 174 15.42 10.23 -17.67
N ARG A 175 14.33 9.58 -18.09
CA ARG A 175 12.98 9.81 -17.54
C ARG A 175 12.91 9.54 -16.05
N THR A 176 13.46 8.40 -15.61
CA THR A 176 13.45 8.01 -14.19
C THR A 176 14.25 9.02 -13.35
N ALA A 177 15.42 9.44 -13.82
CA ALA A 177 16.23 10.45 -13.12
C ALA A 177 15.51 11.80 -12.99
N ALA A 178 14.83 12.25 -14.07
CA ALA A 178 14.05 13.48 -14.05
C ALA A 178 12.85 13.40 -13.10
N ALA A 179 12.09 12.30 -13.14
CA ALA A 179 10.95 12.07 -12.25
C ALA A 179 11.38 12.04 -10.78
N LEU A 180 12.42 11.28 -10.44
CA LEU A 180 12.93 11.18 -9.06
C LEU A 180 13.42 12.54 -8.53
N LYS A 181 13.98 13.40 -9.38
CA LYS A 181 14.36 14.77 -9.00
C LYS A 181 13.14 15.59 -8.58
N GLN A 182 12.04 15.51 -9.33
CA GLN A 182 10.80 16.21 -9.01
C GLN A 182 10.14 15.64 -7.74
N VAL A 183 10.03 14.32 -7.64
CA VAL A 183 9.47 13.63 -6.47
C VAL A 183 10.23 14.02 -5.21
N ARG A 184 11.58 14.03 -5.23
CA ARG A 184 12.39 14.45 -4.07
C ARG A 184 12.17 15.91 -3.67
N ARG A 185 12.02 16.81 -4.64
CA ARG A 185 11.71 18.22 -4.38
C ARG A 185 10.37 18.33 -3.64
N ILE A 186 9.33 17.69 -4.17
CA ILE A 186 8.00 17.71 -3.58
C ILE A 186 8.00 17.07 -2.19
N LEU A 187 8.67 15.93 -2.01
CA LEU A 187 8.81 15.29 -0.70
C LEU A 187 9.47 16.21 0.33
N THR A 188 10.48 17.00 -0.08
CA THR A 188 11.12 17.97 0.80
C THR A 188 10.16 19.08 1.22
N ASP A 189 9.30 19.53 0.31
CA ASP A 189 8.30 20.55 0.62
C ASP A 189 7.19 19.98 1.53
N CYS A 190 6.73 18.74 1.27
CA CYS A 190 5.78 18.04 2.14
C CYS A 190 6.35 17.80 3.55
N ASP A 191 7.63 17.42 3.67
CA ASP A 191 8.30 17.25 4.96
C ASP A 191 8.32 18.55 5.77
N ARG A 192 8.60 19.69 5.12
CA ARG A 192 8.52 21.00 5.79
C ARG A 192 7.11 21.35 6.25
N LEU A 193 6.09 20.97 5.49
CA LEU A 193 4.69 21.25 5.80
C LEU A 193 4.11 20.36 6.90
N LEU A 194 4.57 19.10 7.01
CA LEU A 194 4.00 18.10 7.91
C LEU A 194 4.92 17.82 9.12
N SER A 195 6.18 17.44 8.89
CA SER A 195 7.10 16.94 9.91
C SER A 195 7.60 17.98 10.90
N ARG A 196 7.25 19.26 10.73
CA ARG A 196 7.49 20.34 11.71
C ARG A 196 6.20 20.96 12.23
N ASN A 197 5.06 20.49 11.76
CA ASN A 197 3.77 21.05 12.10
C ASN A 197 3.25 20.42 13.40
N ARG A 198 3.12 21.23 14.44
CA ARG A 198 2.62 20.80 15.74
C ARG A 198 1.23 20.14 15.66
N ILE A 199 0.33 20.67 14.82
CA ILE A 199 -1.01 20.10 14.64
C ILE A 199 -0.92 18.66 14.12
N PHE A 200 0.02 18.40 13.21
CA PHE A 200 0.23 17.06 12.67
C PHE A 200 0.77 16.10 13.74
N PHE A 201 1.73 16.55 14.56
CA PHE A 201 2.23 15.75 15.69
C PHE A 201 1.16 15.47 16.74
N ASP A 202 0.42 16.49 17.17
CA ASP A 202 -0.63 16.36 18.18
C ASP A 202 -1.74 15.38 17.75
N ARG A 203 -1.92 15.17 16.44
CA ARG A 203 -2.91 14.25 15.86
C ARG A 203 -2.39 12.83 15.57
N MET A 204 -1.07 12.65 15.48
CA MET A 204 -0.45 11.36 15.07
C MET A 204 0.33 10.67 16.19
N VAL A 205 0.93 11.44 17.10
CA VAL A 205 1.74 10.87 18.19
C VAL A 205 0.84 10.29 19.27
N GLY A 206 1.15 9.06 19.69
CA GLY A 206 0.40 8.37 20.75
C GLY A 206 -0.91 7.73 20.31
N ILE A 207 -1.26 7.82 19.02
CA ILE A 207 -2.46 7.20 18.45
C ILE A 207 -2.11 5.83 17.83
N GLY A 208 -2.97 4.83 18.02
CA GLY A 208 -2.81 3.51 17.40
C GLY A 208 -1.56 2.74 17.86
N THR A 209 -1.12 2.97 19.10
CA THR A 209 0.08 2.30 19.64
C THR A 209 -0.13 0.79 19.72
N LEU A 210 0.86 0.03 19.27
CA LEU A 210 0.85 -1.42 19.21
C LEU A 210 2.12 -1.96 19.86
N SER A 211 1.97 -2.96 20.74
CA SER A 211 3.12 -3.65 21.29
C SER A 211 3.74 -4.59 20.25
N ARG A 212 5.04 -4.90 20.40
CA ARG A 212 5.71 -5.90 19.56
C ARG A 212 5.00 -7.26 19.63
N ALA A 213 4.55 -7.67 20.82
CA ALA A 213 3.90 -8.96 21.02
C ALA A 213 2.56 -9.03 20.27
N ASP A 214 1.75 -7.98 20.38
CA ASP A 214 0.45 -7.92 19.70
C ASP A 214 0.62 -7.86 18.18
N ALA A 215 1.56 -7.06 17.69
CA ALA A 215 1.83 -6.96 16.25
C ALA A 215 2.21 -8.31 15.62
N ILE A 216 3.01 -9.11 16.33
CA ILE A 216 3.36 -10.47 15.89
C ILE A 216 2.15 -11.40 16.01
N SER A 217 1.44 -11.35 17.14
CA SER A 217 0.27 -12.21 17.38
C SER A 217 -0.84 -11.98 16.35
N TYR A 218 -1.02 -10.74 15.88
CA TYR A 218 -2.01 -10.38 14.86
C TYR A 218 -1.51 -10.60 13.43
N GLY A 219 -0.27 -11.05 13.24
CA GLY A 219 0.30 -11.30 11.92
C GLY A 219 0.54 -10.02 11.11
N LEU A 220 0.77 -8.87 11.76
CA LEU A 220 1.07 -7.62 11.07
C LEU A 220 2.44 -7.71 10.39
N THR A 221 2.56 -7.10 9.20
CA THR A 221 3.80 -7.10 8.41
C THR A 221 4.14 -5.69 7.88
N GLY A 222 5.29 -5.56 7.22
CA GLY A 222 5.68 -4.33 6.53
C GLY A 222 5.92 -3.14 7.49
N PRO A 223 5.50 -1.91 7.12
CA PRO A 223 5.71 -0.72 7.94
C PRO A 223 5.16 -0.81 9.37
N LEU A 224 3.99 -1.45 9.56
CA LEU A 224 3.37 -1.58 10.88
C LEU A 224 4.22 -2.42 11.83
N LEU A 225 4.70 -3.58 11.37
CA LEU A 225 5.59 -4.43 12.16
C LEU A 225 6.91 -3.72 12.49
N ARG A 226 7.51 -3.04 11.51
CA ARG A 226 8.77 -2.30 11.71
C ARG A 226 8.62 -1.13 12.66
N ALA A 227 7.47 -0.47 12.71
CA ALA A 227 7.20 0.62 13.65
C ALA A 227 7.26 0.16 15.12
N THR A 228 6.98 -1.12 15.40
CA THR A 228 7.14 -1.72 16.75
C THR A 228 8.58 -2.10 17.10
N GLY A 229 9.54 -1.76 16.23
CA GLY A 229 10.96 -2.04 16.41
C GLY A 229 11.39 -3.45 16.02
N VAL A 230 10.56 -4.23 15.32
CA VAL A 230 10.97 -5.54 14.77
C VAL A 230 11.65 -5.31 13.41
N PRO A 231 12.95 -5.61 13.26
CA PRO A 231 13.69 -5.35 12.02
C PRO A 231 13.46 -6.45 10.98
N TYR A 232 12.21 -6.61 10.53
CA TYR A 232 11.84 -7.62 9.53
C TYR A 232 11.44 -6.97 8.20
N ASP A 233 12.13 -7.35 7.13
CA ASP A 233 11.79 -7.03 5.74
C ASP A 233 12.08 -8.28 4.90
N VAL A 234 11.06 -8.76 4.18
CA VAL A 234 11.17 -9.98 3.36
C VAL A 234 12.29 -9.85 2.33
N ARG A 235 12.54 -8.66 1.78
CA ARG A 235 13.60 -8.45 0.77
C ARG A 235 15.02 -8.68 1.32
N LYS A 236 15.19 -8.62 2.65
CA LYS A 236 16.46 -8.90 3.34
C LYS A 236 16.46 -10.28 4.00
N ALA A 237 15.35 -10.66 4.63
CA ALA A 237 15.25 -11.93 5.36
C ALA A 237 15.16 -13.13 4.43
N GLU A 238 14.43 -13.01 3.32
CA GLU A 238 14.29 -14.03 2.29
C GLU A 238 14.37 -13.36 0.90
N PRO A 239 15.58 -12.95 0.48
CA PRO A 239 15.76 -12.21 -0.76
C PRO A 239 15.21 -12.97 -1.97
N TYR A 240 14.50 -12.25 -2.84
CA TYR A 240 13.96 -12.74 -4.10
C TYR A 240 14.44 -11.86 -5.25
N LEU A 241 14.35 -12.37 -6.48
CA LEU A 241 14.89 -11.70 -7.68
C LEU A 241 16.37 -11.31 -7.47
N VAL A 242 16.70 -10.01 -7.56
CA VAL A 242 18.06 -9.46 -7.44
C VAL A 242 18.21 -8.49 -6.25
N TYR A 243 17.31 -8.57 -5.25
CA TYR A 243 17.37 -7.70 -4.06
C TYR A 243 18.62 -7.96 -3.21
N ASP A 244 19.21 -9.15 -3.26
CA ASP A 244 20.47 -9.53 -2.61
C ASP A 244 21.69 -8.78 -3.15
N ARG A 245 21.60 -8.21 -4.35
CA ARG A 245 22.69 -7.49 -5.03
C ARG A 245 22.56 -5.98 -4.94
N ILE A 246 21.56 -5.47 -4.24
CA ILE A 246 21.23 -4.05 -4.15
C ILE A 246 21.42 -3.62 -2.71
N ASP A 247 22.18 -2.55 -2.49
CA ASP A 247 22.37 -2.00 -1.15
C ASP A 247 21.20 -1.07 -0.77
N PHE A 248 20.55 -1.38 0.35
CA PHE A 248 19.49 -0.56 0.95
C PHE A 248 19.38 -0.83 2.46
N SER A 249 18.92 0.18 3.21
CA SER A 249 18.70 0.13 4.66
C SER A 249 17.23 -0.14 5.00
#